data_AF-A0A965EQR4-F1
#
_entry.id   AF-A0A965EQR4-F1
#
_cell.length_a   1.000
_cell.length_b   1.000
_cell.length_c   1.000
_cell.angle_alpha   90.00
_cell.angle_beta   90.00
_cell.angle_gamma   90.00
#
_symmetry.space_group_name_H-M   'P 1'
#
loop_
_entity.id
_entity.type
_entity.pdbx_description
1 polymer ?
#
loop_
_entity_poly.entity_id
_entity_poly.type
_entity_poly.pdbx_seq_one_letter_code
_entity_poly.pdbx_strand_id
1 'polypeptide(L)' 'MFTGIVTDIGEVIDLEMRGDIKARIKTAYDTDTIDEGASIACDG' A
#
# COMPACT_ATOMS: atom_id res chain seq x y z
N MET A 1 14.03 0.32 1.44
CA MET A 1 14.56 -0.80 2.26
C MET A 1 13.65 -0.91 3.48
N PHE A 2 13.28 -2.12 3.89
CA PHE A 2 12.38 -2.35 5.02
C PHE A 2 13.08 -3.20 6.09
N THR A 3 12.71 -3.03 7.36
CA THR A 3 13.26 -3.80 8.49
C THR A 3 12.43 -5.03 8.86
N GLY A 4 11.23 -5.18 8.27
CA GLY A 4 10.28 -6.23 8.62
C GLY A 4 9.37 -5.91 9.81
N ILE A 5 9.43 -4.70 10.36
CA ILE A 5 8.51 -4.25 11.41
C ILE A 5 7.23 -3.72 10.74
N VAL A 6 6.12 -4.42 10.95
CA VAL A 6 4.81 -3.99 10.45
C VAL A 6 4.24 -2.89 11.35
N THR A 7 3.83 -1.78 10.76
CA THR A 7 3.34 -0.58 11.47
C THR A 7 1.88 -0.24 11.19
N ASP A 8 1.24 -0.90 10.22
CA ASP A 8 -0.19 -0.77 9.91
C ASP A 8 -0.77 -2.08 9.37
N ILE A 9 -2.07 -2.30 9.53
CA ILE A 9 -2.84 -3.38 8.89
C ILE A 9 -3.84 -2.72 7.94
N GLY A 10 -3.46 -2.64 6.65
CA GLY A 10 -4.31 -2.09 5.61
C GLY A 10 -5.43 -3.03 5.15
N GLU A 11 -6.47 -2.46 4.52
CA GLU A 11 -7.60 -3.19 3.95
C GLU A 11 -7.63 -3.02 2.43
N VAL A 12 -7.69 -4.11 1.68
CA VAL A 12 -7.89 -4.06 0.22
C VAL A 12 -9.36 -3.73 -0.06
N ILE A 13 -9.62 -2.55 -0.61
CA ILE A 13 -10.99 -2.05 -0.83
C ILE A 13 -11.42 -2.09 -2.29
N ASP A 14 -10.49 -2.24 -3.23
CA ASP A 14 -10.79 -2.36 -4.66
C ASP A 14 -9.64 -3.06 -5.40
N LEU A 15 -10.00 -3.82 -6.44
CA LEU A 15 -9.07 -4.54 -7.31
C LEU A 15 -9.52 -4.40 -8.75
N GLU A 16 -8.65 -3.85 -9.59
CA GLU A 16 -8.91 -3.65 -11.02
C GLU A 16 -7.92 -4.44 -11.87
N MET A 17 -8.42 -5.25 -12.81
CA MET A 17 -7.61 -6.07 -13.69
C MET A 17 -7.33 -5.35 -15.02
N ARG A 18 -6.07 -5.05 -15.32
CA ARG A 18 -5.63 -4.32 -16.53
C ARG A 18 -4.50 -5.01 -17.29
N GLY A 19 -4.39 -6.33 -17.16
CA GLY A 19 -3.24 -7.14 -17.60
C GLY A 19 -2.30 -7.46 -16.44
N ASP A 20 -2.21 -6.53 -15.49
CA ASP A 20 -1.80 -6.71 -14.11
C ASP A 20 -2.96 -6.34 -13.17
N ILE A 21 -2.68 -6.25 -11.87
CA ILE A 21 -3.65 -5.85 -10.84
C ILE A 21 -3.30 -4.47 -10.34
N LYS A 22 -4.25 -3.54 -10.44
CA LYS A 22 -4.23 -2.29 -9.68
C LYS A 22 -5.04 -2.49 -8.41
N ALA A 23 -4.37 -2.48 -7.26
CA ALA A 23 -5.02 -2.56 -5.95
C ALA A 23 -5.22 -1.17 -5.34
N ARG A 24 -6.33 -1.00 -4.61
CA ARG A 24 -6.54 0.15 -3.72
C ARG A 24 -6.56 -0.34 -2.27
N ILE A 25 -5.66 0.18 -1.47
CA ILE A 25 -5.49 -0.21 -0.07
C ILE A 25 -5.86 0.98 0.81
N LYS A 26 -6.80 0.78 1.73
CA LYS A 26 -7.10 1.71 2.80
C LYS A 26 -6.06 1.54 3.90
N THR A 27 -5.47 2.64 4.35
CA THR A 27 -4.41 2.66 5.37
C THR A 27 -4.73 3.71 6.44
N ALA A 28 -4.12 3.55 7.62
CA ALA A 28 -4.16 4.54 8.68
C ALA A 28 -3.14 5.68 8.48
N TYR A 29 -2.22 5.58 7.52
CA TYR A 29 -1.26 6.65 7.23
C TYR A 29 -1.94 7.88 6.63
N ASP A 30 -1.38 9.04 6.93
CA ASP A 30 -1.73 10.28 6.25
C ASP A 30 -1.17 10.27 4.83
N THR A 31 -2.05 10.13 3.84
CA THR A 31 -1.67 10.01 2.43
C THR A 31 -1.00 11.26 1.87
N ASP A 32 -1.22 12.43 2.50
CA ASP A 32 -0.57 13.68 2.08
C ASP A 32 0.94 13.68 2.38
N THR A 33 1.40 12.73 3.21
CA THR A 33 2.82 12.53 3.52
C THR A 33 3.51 11.52 2.60
N ILE A 34 2.76 10.88 1.70
CA ILE A 34 3.25 9.83 0.81
C ILE A 34 3.46 10.42 -0.57
N ASP A 35 4.73 10.58 -0.97
CA ASP A 35 5.07 11.01 -2.31
C ASP A 35 4.74 9.94 -3.36
N GLU A 36 4.39 10.38 -4.57
CA GLU A 36 4.27 9.51 -5.73
C GLU A 36 5.60 8.80 -6.03
N GLY A 37 5.55 7.48 -6.18
CA GLY A 37 6.75 6.63 -6.34
C GLY A 37 7.38 6.16 -5.02
N ALA A 38 6.82 6.53 -3.86
CA ALA A 38 7.20 5.92 -2.59
C ALA A 38 6.97 4.40 -2.60
N SER A 39 7.82 3.66 -1.87
CA SER A 39 7.71 2.22 -1.73
C SER A 39 7.10 1.85 -0.38
N ILE A 40 5.99 1.13 -0.40
CA ILE A 40 5.29 0.62 0.80
C ILE A 40 5.21 -0.90 0.69
N ALA A 41 5.74 -1.61 1.69
CA ALA A 41 5.66 -3.07 1.75
C ALA A 41 4.21 -3.51 2.05
N CYS A 42 3.66 -4.37 1.20
CA CYS A 42 2.30 -4.92 1.35
C CYS A 42 2.41 -6.45 1.49
N ASP A 43 2.46 -6.93 2.75
CA ASP A 43 2.73 -8.34 3.09
C ASP A 43 4.09 -8.87 2.58
N GLY A 44 5.14 -8.05 2.66
CA GLY A 44 6.51 -8.39 2.24
C GLY A 44 7.28 -7.20 1.68
#